data_AF-A0A6P0DRM3-F1
#
_entry.id   AF-A0A6P0DRM3-F1
#
_cell.length_a   1.000
_cell.length_b   1.000
_cell.length_c   1.000
_cell.angle_alpha   90.00
_cell.angle_beta   90.00
_cell.angle_gamma   90.00
#
_symmetry.space_group_name_H-M   'P 1'
#
loop_
_entity.id
_entity.type
_entity.pdbx_description
1 polymer ?
#
loop_
_entity_poly.entity_id
_entity_poly.type
_entity_poly.pdbx_seq_one_letter_code
_entity_poly.pdbx_strand_id
1 'polypeptide(L)' 'ITVAHSAVAKADGKGRPLSAFASGTVPAGHVFLHSGFAGSYDSRYFGPLPVSGILGLAQKVLTYAP' A
#
# COMPACT_ATOMS: atom_id res chain seq x y z
N ILE A 1 -18.15 1.26 2.84
CA ILE A 1 -17.34 0.07 3.20
C ILE A 1 -16.09 0.58 3.90
N THR A 2 -15.81 0.11 5.11
CA THR A 2 -14.61 0.49 5.87
C THR A 2 -13.52 -0.55 5.62
N VAL A 3 -12.30 -0.12 5.34
CA VAL A 3 -11.16 -1.03 5.10
C VAL A 3 -10.40 -1.19 6.42
N ALA A 4 -10.26 -2.41 6.92
CA ALA A 4 -9.48 -2.68 8.12
C ALA A 4 -8.00 -2.35 7.89
N HIS A 5 -7.31 -1.94 8.96
CA HIS A 5 -5.87 -1.61 8.94
C HIS A 5 -5.48 -0.47 7.99
N SER A 6 -6.40 0.45 7.67
CA SER A 6 -6.19 1.57 6.75
C SER A 6 -5.70 2.86 7.39
N ALA A 7 -5.40 2.87 8.70
CA ALA A 7 -4.87 4.04 9.37
C ALA A 7 -3.56 4.51 8.73
N VAL A 8 -3.35 5.82 8.68
CA VAL A 8 -2.18 6.45 8.07
C VAL A 8 -1.23 6.90 9.18
N ALA A 9 0.03 6.46 9.11
CA ALA A 9 1.08 6.90 10.00
C ALA A 9 1.60 8.28 9.57
N LYS A 10 1.99 9.12 10.54
CA LYS A 10 2.55 10.46 10.28
C LYS A 10 4.07 10.46 10.10
N ALA A 11 4.70 9.34 10.44
CA ALA A 11 6.14 9.17 10.36
C ALA A 11 6.47 7.72 10.04
N ASP A 12 7.65 7.50 9.45
CA ASP A 12 8.17 6.17 9.18
C ASP A 12 8.87 5.52 10.38
N GLY A 13 9.39 4.31 10.21
CA GLY A 13 10.10 3.57 11.26
C GLY A 13 11.40 4.22 11.74
N LYS A 14 11.88 5.28 11.10
CA LYS A 14 13.03 6.10 11.50
C LYS A 14 12.62 7.48 12.04
N GLY A 15 11.32 7.73 12.21
CA GLY A 15 10.78 9.01 12.68
C GLY A 15 10.79 10.12 11.62
N ARG A 16 11.07 9.81 10.35
CA ARG A 16 11.00 10.80 9.26
C ARG A 16 9.53 11.10 8.93
N PRO A 17 9.14 12.34 8.66
CA PRO A 17 7.76 12.68 8.26
C PRO A 17 7.30 11.85 7.07
N LEU A 18 6.07 11.37 7.15
CA LEU A 18 5.44 10.57 6.11
C LEU A 18 4.06 11.13 5.80
N SER A 19 3.91 11.70 4.60
CA SER A 19 2.67 12.34 4.16
C SER A 19 1.75 11.34 3.48
N ALA A 20 0.46 11.44 3.78
CA ALA A 20 -0.56 10.73 3.02
C ALA A 20 -0.58 11.22 1.57
N PHE A 21 -0.83 10.32 0.63
CA PHE A 21 -1.23 10.70 -0.71
C PHE A 21 -2.58 11.42 -0.65
N ALA A 22 -2.75 12.46 -1.48
CA ALA A 22 -4.02 13.16 -1.58
C ALA A 22 -5.09 12.18 -2.09
N SER A 23 -6.08 11.88 -1.25
CA SER A 23 -7.20 11.01 -1.61
C SER A 23 -7.89 11.49 -2.89
N GLY A 24 -8.37 10.55 -3.70
CA GLY A 24 -9.08 10.85 -4.94
C GLY A 24 -9.55 9.58 -5.63
N THR A 25 -10.06 9.75 -6.85
CA THR A 25 -10.47 8.64 -7.71
C THR A 25 -9.24 7.94 -8.29
N VAL A 26 -9.22 6.60 -8.23
CA VAL A 26 -8.20 5.80 -8.92
C VAL A 26 -8.43 5.91 -10.43
N PRO A 27 -7.45 6.38 -11.23
CA PRO A 27 -7.61 6.49 -12.67
C PRO A 27 -7.80 5.13 -13.34
N ALA A 28 -8.39 5.13 -14.54
CA ALA A 28 -8.42 3.93 -15.38
C ALA A 28 -6.99 3.40 -15.63
N GLY A 29 -6.83 2.07 -15.67
CA GLY A 29 -5.52 1.44 -15.84
C GLY A 29 -4.59 1.56 -14.63
N HIS A 30 -5.09 1.97 -13.46
CA HIS A 30 -4.33 2.00 -12.22
C HIS A 30 -5.00 1.13 -11.14
N VAL A 31 -4.21 0.75 -10.13
CA VAL A 31 -4.67 0.04 -8.93
C VAL A 31 -4.24 0.78 -7.68
N PHE A 32 -5.05 0.70 -6.63
CA PHE A 32 -4.68 1.17 -5.30
C PHE A 32 -4.24 -0.04 -4.46
N LEU A 33 -2.97 -0.06 -4.05
CA LEU A 33 -2.42 -1.13 -3.23
C LEU A 33 -2.63 -0.84 -1.74
N HIS A 34 -3.09 -1.84 -1.01
CA HIS A 34 -3.27 -1.79 0.44
C HIS A 34 -2.74 -3.06 1.08
N SER A 35 -1.98 -2.91 2.16
CA SER A 35 -1.55 -4.00 3.02
C SER A 35 -2.04 -3.79 4.45
N GLY A 36 -2.51 -4.87 5.08
CA GLY A 36 -2.86 -4.88 6.50
C GLY A 36 -1.65 -4.80 7.44
N PHE A 37 -0.42 -4.89 6.93
CA PHE A 37 0.78 -4.77 7.74
C PHE A 37 1.03 -3.32 8.15
N ALA A 38 1.17 -3.06 9.46
CA ALA A 38 1.30 -1.70 10.02
C ALA A 38 2.53 -0.94 9.50
N GLY A 39 3.60 -1.66 9.14
CA GLY A 39 4.81 -1.07 8.56
C GLY A 39 4.77 -0.89 7.04
N SER A 40 3.62 -1.10 6.39
CA SER A 40 3.48 -0.94 4.94
C SER A 40 3.38 0.53 4.54
N TYR A 41 4.23 0.95 3.59
CA TYR A 41 4.11 2.23 2.90
C TYR A 41 3.61 2.00 1.48
N ASP A 42 2.30 1.79 1.36
CA ASP A 42 1.60 1.45 0.13
C ASP A 42 0.92 2.69 -0.51
N SER A 43 -0.13 2.48 -1.32
CA SER A 43 -0.81 3.57 -2.04
C SER A 43 -1.44 4.62 -1.14
N ARG A 44 -1.59 4.37 0.16
CA ARG A 44 -1.95 5.40 1.15
C ARG A 44 -0.96 6.57 1.17
N TYR A 45 0.29 6.34 0.80
CA TYR A 45 1.37 7.34 0.83
C TYR A 45 1.86 7.71 -0.57
N PHE A 46 1.96 6.74 -1.48
CA PHE A 46 2.53 6.94 -2.82
C PHE A 46 1.48 7.01 -3.93
N GLY A 47 0.21 6.83 -3.61
CA GLY A 47 -0.88 6.85 -4.58
C GLY A 47 -1.00 5.57 -5.40
N PRO A 48 -1.95 5.54 -6.35
CA PRO A 48 -2.21 4.38 -7.18
C PRO A 48 -1.09 4.14 -8.21
N LEU A 49 -0.90 2.88 -8.61
CA LEU A 49 0.15 2.45 -9.53
C LEU A 49 -0.44 2.01 -10.87
N PRO A 50 0.27 2.20 -12.01
CA PRO A 50 -0.19 1.71 -13.30
C PRO A 50 -0.16 0.18 -13.35
N VAL A 51 -1.16 -0.43 -14.00
CA VAL A 51 -1.24 -1.90 -14.15
C VAL A 51 -0.04 -2.48 -14.90
N SER A 52 0.60 -1.70 -15.76
CA SER A 52 1.81 -2.12 -16.50
C SER A 52 3.01 -2.41 -15.59
N GLY A 53 3.01 -1.89 -14.35
CA GLY A 53 4.03 -2.19 -13.34
C GLY A 53 3.74 -3.45 -12.52
N ILE A 54 2.61 -4.14 -12.73
CA ILE A 54 2.21 -5.32 -11.96
C ILE A 54 2.68 -6.58 -12.69
N LEU A 55 3.55 -7.35 -12.04
CA LEU A 55 4.05 -8.62 -12.58
C LEU A 55 3.00 -9.74 -12.57
N GLY A 56 2.09 -9.72 -11.60
CA GLY A 56 1.04 -10.73 -11.44
C GLY A 56 0.61 -10.90 -9.99
N LEU A 57 -0.18 -11.95 -9.73
CA LEU A 57 -0.60 -12.31 -8.38
C LEU A 57 0.43 -13.27 -7.76
N ALA A 58 1.03 -12.84 -6.66
CA ALA A 58 1.91 -13.70 -5.88
C ALA A 58 1.12 -14.90 -5.32
N GLN A 59 1.55 -16.11 -5.66
CA GLN A 59 1.03 -17.35 -5.09
C GLN A 59 1.95 -17.80 -3.97
N LYS A 60 1.38 -18.11 -2.81
CA LYS A 60 2.15 -18.64 -1.69
C LYS A 60 2.68 -20.03 -2.05
N VAL A 61 4.00 -20.16 -2.16
CA VAL A 61 4.67 -21.47 -2.37
C VAL A 61 5.21 -22.02 -1.05
N LEU A 62 5.96 -21.21 -0.32
CA LEU A 62 6.51 -21.55 0.99
C LEU A 62 6.57 -20.28 1.86
N THR A 63 6.20 -20.41 3.12
CA THR A 63 6.50 -19.41 4.16
C THR A 63 7.23 -20.11 5.29
N TYR A 64 8.45 -19.67 5.57
CA TYR A 64 9.24 -20.12 6.72
C TYR A 64 9.26 -19.00 7.76
N ALA A 65 8.94 -19.33 9.00
CA ALA A 65 9.19 -18.48 10.16
C ALA A 65 10.26 -19.20 10.99
N PRO A 66 11.47 -18.63 11.16
CA PRO A 66 12.45 -19.14 12.11
C PRO A 66 11.97 -19.02 13.56
#